data_AF-A0A6L8W4G9-F1
#
_entry.id   AF-A0A6L8W4G9-F1
#
_cell.length_a   1.000
_cell.length_b   1.000
_cell.length_c   1.000
_cell.angle_alpha   90.00
_cell.angle_beta   90.00
_cell.angle_gamma   90.00
#
_symmetry.space_group_name_H-M   'P 1'
#
loop_
_entity.id
_entity.type
_entity.pdbx_description
1 polymer ?
#
loop_
_entity_poly.entity_id
_entity_poly.type
_entity_poly.pdbx_seq_one_letter_code
_entity_poly.pdbx_strand_id
1 'polypeptide(L)'
;MAAKITEYSEFWPYYLQEHSNPNCRRLHYFGTTLALLSLISTFVFMMPWLILLALVAGYAPAWIAHFFIEKNRPATFTYPFWSLYSDFRMYFCWLRGKLPDELAKAGISEVRSDATPSATDNPRSNPDGRSPR
;
A
#
# COMPACT_ATOMS: atom_id res chain seq x y z
N MET A 1 -19.17 -15.58 15.37
CA MET A 1 -17.99 -14.68 15.33
C MET A 1 -16.95 -15.34 14.45
N ALA A 2 -16.36 -14.62 13.50
CA ALA A 2 -15.21 -15.16 12.77
C ALA A 2 -14.07 -15.43 13.77
N ALA A 3 -13.34 -16.53 13.60
CA ALA A 3 -12.23 -16.87 14.46
C ALA A 3 -11.17 -15.75 14.41
N LYS A 4 -10.56 -15.44 15.55
CA LYS A 4 -9.46 -14.48 15.62
C LYS A 4 -8.25 -15.07 14.90
N ILE A 5 -7.63 -14.30 14.01
CA ILE A 5 -6.40 -14.66 13.32
C ILE A 5 -5.28 -14.76 14.37
N THR A 6 -4.55 -15.87 14.37
CA THR A 6 -3.48 -16.14 15.35
C THR A 6 -2.09 -16.14 14.75
N GLU A 7 -1.97 -16.17 13.42
CA GLU A 7 -0.70 -16.10 12.72
C GLU A 7 -0.60 -14.86 11.82
N TYR A 8 0.59 -14.24 11.79
CA TYR A 8 0.82 -13.08 10.95
C TYR A 8 0.78 -13.40 9.43
N SER A 9 1.16 -14.63 9.07
CA SER A 9 1.07 -15.18 7.70
C SER A 9 -0.36 -15.11 7.15
N GLU A 10 -1.35 -15.38 7.98
CA GLU A 10 -2.78 -15.28 7.67
C GLU A 10 -3.29 -13.84 7.77
N PHE A 11 -2.73 -13.05 8.69
CA PHE A 11 -3.10 -11.65 8.86
C PHE A 11 -2.69 -10.79 7.67
N TRP A 12 -1.56 -11.06 7.03
CA TRP A 12 -1.06 -10.21 5.95
C TRP A 12 -1.99 -10.16 4.72
N PRO A 13 -2.45 -11.30 4.15
CA PRO A 13 -3.46 -11.28 3.10
C PRO A 13 -4.76 -10.60 3.52
N TYR A 14 -5.25 -10.86 4.74
CA TYR A 14 -6.42 -10.20 5.30
C TYR A 14 -6.24 -8.68 5.34
N TYR A 15 -5.10 -8.21 5.85
CA TYR A 15 -4.75 -6.80 5.90
C TYR A 15 -4.72 -6.16 4.50
N LEU A 16 -4.12 -6.82 3.50
CA LEU A 16 -4.10 -6.30 2.14
C LEU A 16 -5.50 -6.19 1.53
N GLN A 17 -6.40 -7.12 1.85
CA GLN A 17 -7.80 -7.07 1.39
C GLN A 17 -8.55 -5.88 2.01
N GLU A 18 -8.32 -5.58 3.29
CA GLU A 18 -8.85 -4.37 3.95
C GLU A 18 -8.26 -3.06 3.36
N HIS A 19 -7.20 -3.17 2.54
CA HIS A 19 -6.56 -2.08 1.82
C HIS A 19 -6.62 -2.29 0.31
N SER A 20 -7.65 -2.96 -0.20
CA SER A 20 -7.79 -3.26 -1.64
C SER A 20 -7.98 -2.01 -2.50
N ASN A 21 -8.51 -0.92 -1.95
CA ASN A 21 -8.67 0.35 -2.64
C ASN A 21 -7.34 1.14 -2.76
N PRO A 22 -6.90 1.51 -3.98
CA PRO A 22 -5.70 2.31 -4.18
C PRO A 22 -5.69 3.65 -3.46
N ASN A 23 -6.85 4.31 -3.33
CA ASN A 23 -6.94 5.60 -2.63
C ASN A 23 -6.77 5.45 -1.11
N CYS A 24 -7.26 4.34 -0.54
CA CYS A 24 -7.01 3.98 0.85
C CYS A 24 -5.49 3.83 1.08
N ARG A 25 -4.81 3.05 0.23
CA ARG A 25 -3.36 2.85 0.29
C ARG A 25 -2.55 4.15 0.15
N ARG A 26 -2.92 5.03 -0.78
CA ARG A 26 -2.26 6.33 -0.98
C ARG A 26 -2.30 7.20 0.28
N LEU A 27 -3.44 7.22 0.97
CA LEU A 27 -3.59 8.00 2.19
C LEU A 27 -2.76 7.43 3.35
N HIS A 28 -2.65 6.11 3.42
CA HIS A 28 -1.71 5.43 4.30
C HIS A 28 -0.25 5.80 4.01
N TYR A 29 0.17 5.77 2.74
CA TYR A 29 1.54 6.17 2.37
C TYR A 29 1.85 7.60 2.77
N PHE A 30 0.90 8.51 2.56
CA PHE A 30 1.04 9.90 2.97
C PHE A 30 1.23 10.01 4.49
N GLY A 31 0.38 9.35 5.28
CA GLY A 31 0.50 9.32 6.74
C GLY A 31 1.81 8.72 7.22
N THR A 32 2.21 7.57 6.68
CA THR A 32 3.49 6.91 7.01
C THR A 32 4.69 7.80 6.65
N THR A 33 4.64 8.50 5.51
CA THR A 33 5.71 9.43 5.11
C THR A 33 5.85 10.58 6.10
N LEU A 34 4.74 11.23 6.48
CA LEU A 34 4.79 12.32 7.46
C LEU A 34 5.26 11.81 8.83
N ALA A 35 4.84 10.61 9.25
CA ALA A 35 5.29 10.02 10.50
C ALA A 35 6.80 9.77 10.51
N LEU A 36 7.35 9.21 9.43
CA LEU A 36 8.78 8.98 9.28
C LEU A 36 9.58 10.29 9.24
N LEU A 37 9.11 11.30 8.48
CA LEU A 37 9.76 12.61 8.44
C LEU A 37 9.76 13.30 9.81
N SER A 38 8.66 13.21 10.56
CA SER A 38 8.56 13.74 11.92
C SER A 38 9.50 13.02 12.89
N LEU A 39 9.61 11.69 12.77
CA LEU A 39 10.52 10.89 13.58
C LEU A 39 11.99 11.23 13.27
N ILE A 40 12.38 11.33 12.00
CA ILE A 40 13.73 11.76 11.60
C ILE A 40 14.02 13.16 12.14
N SER A 41 13.06 14.09 12.00
CA SER A 41 13.18 15.47 12.48
C SER A 41 13.38 15.54 14.00
N THR A 42 12.80 14.61 14.76
CA THR A 42 13.05 14.49 16.21
C THR A 42 14.53 14.39 16.52
N PHE A 43 15.26 13.53 15.79
CA PHE A 43 16.69 13.31 16.01
C PHE A 43 17.56 14.41 15.41
N VAL A 44 17.17 14.97 14.27
CA VAL A 44 17.91 16.05 13.60
C VAL A 44 17.86 17.35 14.40
N PHE A 45 16.68 17.70 14.91
CA PHE A 45 16.46 18.96 15.64
C PHE A 45 16.45 18.79 17.17
N MET A 46 16.59 17.56 17.68
CA MET A 46 16.51 17.23 19.11
C MET A 46 15.20 17.71 19.76
N MET A 47 14.10 17.63 19.01
CA MET A 47 12.77 18.11 19.40
C MET A 47 11.84 16.91 19.71
N PRO A 48 11.82 16.39 20.95
CA PRO A 48 11.09 15.16 21.29
C PRO A 48 9.56 15.26 21.11
N TRP A 49 8.99 16.46 21.10
CA TRP A 49 7.56 16.65 20.86
C TRP A 49 7.14 16.25 19.43
N LEU A 50 8.08 16.19 18.47
CA LEU A 50 7.81 15.72 17.11
C LEU A 50 7.43 14.23 17.07
N ILE A 51 7.69 13.46 18.13
CA ILE A 51 7.18 12.10 18.29
C ILE A 51 5.64 12.10 18.35
N LEU A 52 5.04 13.06 19.05
CA LEU A 52 3.58 13.20 19.08
C LEU A 52 3.03 13.53 17.70
N LEU A 53 3.72 14.39 16.96
CA LEU A 53 3.36 14.69 15.57
C LEU A 53 3.45 13.44 14.69
N ALA A 54 4.47 12.60 14.87
CA ALA A 54 4.61 11.35 14.14
C ALA A 54 3.44 10.39 14.41
N LEU A 55 3.00 10.29 15.66
CA LEU A 55 1.81 9.49 16.03
C LEU A 55 0.55 10.05 15.39
N VAL A 56 0.28 11.36 15.53
CA VAL A 56 -0.92 11.97 14.95
C VAL A 56 -0.94 11.85 13.43
N ALA A 57 0.20 12.09 12.77
CA ALA A 57 0.32 12.01 11.32
C ALA A 57 0.22 10.57 10.79
N GLY A 58 0.61 9.56 11.57
CA GLY A 58 0.38 8.16 11.22
C GLY A 58 -1.08 7.75 11.32
N TYR A 59 -1.77 8.16 12.40
CA TYR A 59 -3.13 7.69 12.70
C TYR A 59 -4.24 8.48 11.98
N ALA A 60 -4.15 9.82 11.91
CA ALA A 60 -5.25 10.63 11.39
C ALA A 60 -5.59 10.36 9.91
N PRO A 61 -4.61 10.28 8.98
CA PRO A 61 -4.88 9.93 7.58
C PRO A 61 -5.38 8.48 7.44
N ALA A 62 -4.81 7.53 8.18
CA ALA A 62 -5.23 6.13 8.17
C ALA A 62 -6.70 5.99 8.60
N TRP A 63 -7.12 6.72 9.63
CA TRP A 63 -8.52 6.75 10.04
C TRP A 63 -9.43 7.38 8.99
N ILE A 64 -9.01 8.46 8.33
CA ILE A 64 -9.79 9.05 7.22
C ILE A 64 -9.97 8.03 6.09
N ALA A 65 -8.95 7.24 5.77
CA ALA A 65 -9.02 6.20 4.74
C ALA A 65 -10.09 5.15 5.09
N HIS A 66 -10.01 4.58 6.28
CA HIS A 66 -10.93 3.52 6.71
C HIS A 66 -12.37 4.01 6.87
N PHE A 67 -12.58 5.19 7.48
CA PHE A 67 -13.94 5.67 7.76
C PHE A 67 -14.64 6.27 6.54
N PHE A 68 -13.92 6.98 5.67
CA PHE A 68 -14.55 7.70 4.56
C PHE A 68 -14.42 7.00 3.20
N ILE A 69 -13.35 6.23 2.98
CA ILE A 69 -13.11 5.54 1.70
C ILE A 69 -13.61 4.10 1.78
N GLU A 70 -13.03 3.31 2.68
CA GLU A 70 -13.32 1.87 2.75
C GLU A 70 -14.60 1.56 3.53
N LYS A 71 -15.05 2.50 4.37
CA LYS A 71 -16.21 2.37 5.28
C LYS A 71 -16.16 1.10 6.15
N ASN A 72 -14.97 0.67 6.53
CA ASN A 72 -14.72 -0.47 7.40
C ASN A 72 -14.23 -0.01 8.79
N ARG A 73 -14.23 -0.93 9.76
CA ARG A 73 -13.57 -0.68 11.05
C ARG A 73 -12.09 -1.02 10.91
N PRO A 74 -11.17 -0.11 11.30
CA PRO A 74 -9.74 -0.37 11.25
C PRO A 74 -9.38 -1.69 11.94
N ALA A 75 -8.64 -2.56 11.25
CA ALA A 75 -8.10 -3.80 11.83
C ALA A 75 -7.22 -3.52 13.06
N THR A 76 -6.69 -2.29 13.17
CA THR A 76 -5.92 -1.79 14.33
C THR A 76 -6.67 -1.93 15.66
N PHE A 77 -8.01 -1.89 15.66
CA PHE A 77 -8.78 -2.11 16.89
C PHE A 77 -8.74 -3.56 17.38
N THR A 78 -8.46 -4.51 16.48
CA THR A 78 -8.40 -5.95 16.79
C THR A 78 -6.95 -6.45 16.87
N TYR A 79 -6.06 -5.92 16.04
CA TYR A 79 -4.65 -6.32 15.90
C TYR A 79 -3.73 -5.08 15.81
N PRO A 80 -3.56 -4.32 16.91
CA PRO A 80 -2.87 -3.02 16.86
C PRO A 80 -1.43 -3.12 16.37
N PHE A 81 -0.65 -4.05 16.91
CA PHE A 81 0.77 -4.22 16.54
C PHE A 81 0.96 -4.78 15.13
N TRP A 82 0.13 -5.75 14.73
CA TRP A 82 0.21 -6.28 13.38
C TRP A 82 -0.24 -5.28 12.33
N SER A 83 -1.24 -4.45 12.63
CA SER A 83 -1.68 -3.39 11.72
C SER A 83 -0.57 -2.36 11.51
N LEU A 84 0.05 -1.88 12.59
CA LEU A 84 1.18 -0.95 12.51
C LEU A 84 2.36 -1.54 11.73
N TYR A 85 2.73 -2.79 12.02
CA TYR A 85 3.80 -3.47 11.29
C TYR A 85 3.45 -3.65 9.80
N SER A 86 2.20 -3.99 9.50
CA SER A 86 1.70 -4.14 8.13
C SER A 86 1.64 -2.81 7.38
N ASP A 87 1.35 -1.68 8.02
CA ASP A 87 1.42 -0.34 7.40
C ASP A 87 2.84 -0.07 6.88
N PHE A 88 3.85 -0.30 7.72
CA PHE A 88 5.25 -0.17 7.30
C PHE A 88 5.62 -1.20 6.23
N ARG A 89 5.23 -2.47 6.37
CA ARG A 89 5.50 -3.51 5.37
C ARG A 89 4.90 -3.12 4.01
N MET A 90 3.65 -2.68 3.98
CA MET A 90 2.96 -2.23 2.78
C MET A 90 3.66 -1.03 2.15
N TYR A 91 4.02 -0.03 2.96
CA TYR A 91 4.77 1.14 2.52
C TYR A 91 6.13 0.77 1.90
N PHE A 92 6.90 -0.11 2.54
CA PHE A 92 8.19 -0.56 1.98
C PHE A 92 8.05 -1.51 0.79
N CYS A 93 6.97 -2.29 0.69
CA CYS A 93 6.67 -3.07 -0.51
C CYS A 93 6.35 -2.15 -1.69
N TRP A 94 5.59 -1.07 -1.44
CA TRP A 94 5.30 -0.05 -2.44
C TRP A 94 6.57 0.66 -2.91
N LEU A 95 7.41 1.15 -1.98
CA LEU A 95 8.68 1.80 -2.33
C LEU A 95 9.65 0.90 -3.12
N ARG A 96 9.60 -0.42 -2.88
CA ARG A 96 10.45 -1.41 -3.58
C ARG A 96 9.81 -1.96 -4.86
N GLY A 97 8.63 -1.49 -5.24
CA GLY A 97 7.88 -1.98 -6.40
C GLY A 97 7.37 -3.43 -6.27
N LYS A 98 7.36 -4.00 -5.06
CA LYS A 98 6.94 -5.39 -4.78
C LYS A 98 5.47 -5.52 -4.37
N LEU A 99 4.80 -4.40 -4.13
CA LEU A 99 3.41 -4.43 -3.68
C LEU A 99 2.44 -5.10 -4.66
N PRO A 100 2.53 -4.90 -5.99
CA PRO A 100 1.62 -5.56 -6.93
C PRO A 100 1.65 -7.10 -6.81
N ASP A 101 2.83 -7.69 -6.61
CA ASP A 101 2.99 -9.13 -6.42
C ASP A 101 2.32 -9.61 -5.12
N GLU A 102 2.44 -8.84 -4.04
CA GLU A 102 1.83 -9.16 -2.75
C GLU A 102 0.30 -9.02 -2.80
N LEU A 103 -0.22 -8.01 -3.51
CA LEU A 103 -1.65 -7.83 -3.75
C LEU A 103 -2.23 -8.97 -4.60
N ALA A 104 -1.51 -9.38 -5.65
CA ALA A 104 -1.90 -10.52 -6.49
C ALA A 104 -1.97 -11.81 -5.67
N LYS A 105 -0.98 -12.08 -4.80
CA LYS A 105 -1.01 -13.23 -3.87
C LYS A 105 -2.18 -13.17 -2.88
N ALA A 106 -2.63 -11.96 -2.51
CA ALA A 106 -3.80 -11.75 -1.66
C ALA A 106 -5.14 -11.82 -2.40
N GLY A 107 -5.13 -12.08 -3.71
CA GLY A 107 -6.32 -12.17 -4.56
C GLY A 107 -6.87 -10.84 -5.05
N ILE A 108 -6.08 -9.76 -4.96
CA ILE A 108 -6.49 -8.40 -5.35
C ILE A 108 -5.91 -8.11 -6.72
N SER A 109 -6.76 -8.16 -7.75
CA SER A 109 -6.40 -7.75 -9.11
C SER A 109 -6.43 -6.23 -9.20
N GLU A 110 -5.26 -5.59 -9.12
CA GLU A 110 -5.12 -4.20 -9.51
C GLU A 110 -5.39 -4.08 -11.02
N VAL A 111 -6.39 -3.27 -11.41
CA VAL A 111 -6.43 -2.75 -12.78
C VAL A 111 -5.17 -1.91 -12.90
N ARG A 112 -4.16 -2.40 -13.61
CA ARG A 112 -2.92 -1.68 -13.91
C ARG A 112 -3.29 -0.36 -14.60
N SER A 113 -3.46 0.72 -13.83
CA SER A 113 -3.75 2.05 -14.36
C SER A 113 -2.52 2.68 -15.01
N ASP A 114 -1.34 2.06 -14.83
CA ASP A 114 -0.06 2.63 -15.22
C ASP A 114 0.67 1.63 -16.12
N ALA A 115 0.05 1.32 -17.25
CA ALA A 115 0.82 0.98 -18.43
C ALA A 115 1.24 2.30 -19.08
N THR A 116 2.36 2.87 -18.66
CA THR A 116 3.22 3.50 -19.66
C THR A 116 3.56 2.39 -20.64
N PRO A 117 3.23 2.50 -21.94
CA PRO A 117 3.63 1.51 -22.91
C PRO A 117 5.16 1.48 -22.89
N SER A 118 5.73 0.38 -22.41
CA SER A 118 7.14 0.09 -22.68
C SER A 118 7.23 -0.02 -24.20
N ALA A 119 7.91 0.95 -24.81
CA ALA A 119 8.12 1.04 -26.24
C ALA A 119 9.09 -0.08 -26.69
N THR A 120 8.65 -1.33 -26.68
CA THR A 120 9.41 -2.44 -27.27
C THR A 120 8.57 -3.56 -27.90
N ASP A 121 7.24 -3.60 -27.76
CA ASP A 121 6.43 -4.57 -28.50
C ASP A 121 5.62 -3.89 -29.61
N ASN A 122 6.28 -3.64 -30.74
CA ASN A 122 5.61 -3.37 -32.01
C ASN A 122 5.76 -4.60 -32.93
N PRO A 123 4.78 -5.51 -32.99
CA PRO A 123 4.75 -6.57 -33.99
C PRO A 123 4.11 -6.02 -35.28
N ARG A 124 4.74 -5.00 -35.90
CA ARG A 124 4.36 -4.54 -37.25
C ARG A 124 5.60 -4.19 -38.06
N SER A 125 6.25 -5.22 -38.56
CA SER A 125 6.84 -5.18 -39.91
C SER A 125 6.92 -6.59 -40.49
N ASN A 126 5.86 -7.02 -41.17
CA ASN A 126 6.04 -7.89 -42.32
C ASN A 126 5.10 -7.46 -43.45
N PRO A 127 5.54 -6.60 -44.37
CA PRO A 127 4.90 -6.43 -45.65
C PRO A 127 5.63 -7.32 -46.65
N ASP A 128 5.38 -8.63 -46.58
CA ASP A 128 5.79 -9.56 -47.63
C ASP A 128 4.92 -9.29 -48.87
N GLY A 129 5.30 -8.25 -49.62
CA GLY A 129 4.61 -7.75 -50.80
C GLY A 129 5.10 -8.43 -52.07
N ARG A 130 4.93 -9.75 -52.18
CA ARG A 130 5.20 -10.46 -53.45
C ARG A 130 3.98 -11.27 -53.88
N SER A 131 3.28 -10.76 -54.90
CA SER A 131 2.13 -11.37 -55.56
C SER A 131 2.52 -12.63 -56.34
N PRO A 132 1.66 -13.67 -56.38
CA PRO A 132 1.86 -14.80 -57.28
C PRO A 132 1.54 -14.38 -58.73
N ARG A 133 2.46 -14.65 -59.65
CA ARG A 133 2.20 -14.80 -61.07
C ARG A 133 2.36 -16.27 -61.43
#